data_AF-A0A3L7AX06-F1
#
_entry.id   AF-A0A3L7AX06-F1
#
_cell.length_a   1.000
_cell.length_b   1.000
_cell.length_c   1.000
_cell.angle_alpha   90.00
_cell.angle_beta   90.00
_cell.angle_gamma   90.00
#
_symmetry.space_group_name_H-M   'P 1'
#
loop_
_entity.id
_entity.type
_entity.pdbx_description
1 polymer ?
#
loop_
_entity_poly.entity_id
_entity_poly.type
_entity_poly.pdbx_seq_one_letter_code
_entity_poly.pdbx_strand_id
1 'polypeptide(L)'
;MTVDTPTRIPADNARASERDSAAEAVRRAVADTSKHEVPAAGDAATLPAPHEPLCAPVTVINSSDPEFNAAVADLEHTLIGLFARVRTTIRERAELLRPGLQPGAYKALGTIISHGSLQAGELAELLGSDRSTTSRLIRQLVEHDLIVRTPDVHDGRVINLSATDAAIAGIQELREAGRSRLYENMRDWETEDIARLSHMLRELTGLV
;
A
#
# COMPACT_ATOMS: atom_id res chain seq x y z
N MET A 1 -23.92 1.72 -58.98
CA MET A 1 -22.69 0.98 -58.64
C MET A 1 -21.64 2.03 -58.30
N THR A 2 -21.65 2.51 -57.06
CA THR A 2 -20.69 3.51 -56.56
C THR A 2 -20.30 3.07 -55.18
N VAL A 3 -19.01 2.77 -55.01
CA VAL A 3 -18.42 2.09 -53.87
C VAL A 3 -18.24 3.10 -52.73
N ASP A 4 -18.73 2.69 -51.57
CA ASP A 4 -18.57 3.30 -50.25
C ASP A 4 -17.08 3.32 -49.85
N THR A 5 -16.59 4.47 -49.38
CA THR A 5 -15.22 4.63 -48.87
C THR A 5 -15.29 4.72 -47.35
N PRO A 6 -14.72 3.77 -46.59
CA PRO A 6 -14.75 3.87 -45.15
C PRO A 6 -13.69 4.86 -44.65
N THR A 7 -14.16 5.83 -43.87
CA THR A 7 -13.37 6.77 -43.08
C THR A 7 -12.45 6.03 -42.11
N ARG A 8 -11.14 6.28 -42.26
CA ARG A 8 -10.06 5.78 -41.41
C ARG A 8 -10.04 6.57 -40.10
N ILE A 9 -10.45 5.93 -38.99
CA ILE A 9 -10.24 6.43 -37.62
C ILE A 9 -8.73 6.36 -37.33
N PRO A 10 -8.03 7.45 -36.98
CA PRO A 10 -6.65 7.37 -36.56
C PRO A 10 -6.56 6.81 -35.12
N ALA A 11 -5.59 5.94 -34.94
CA ALA A 11 -5.46 4.98 -33.87
C ALA A 11 -5.09 5.56 -32.49
N ASP A 12 -5.56 4.83 -31.48
CA ASP A 12 -5.31 4.79 -30.03
C ASP A 12 -3.83 4.56 -29.64
N ASN A 13 -2.88 4.95 -30.48
CA ASN A 13 -1.47 4.56 -30.37
C ASN A 13 -0.68 5.42 -29.36
N ALA A 14 -1.16 6.62 -29.04
CA ALA A 14 -0.51 7.51 -28.08
C ALA A 14 -0.68 7.03 -26.62
N ARG A 15 -1.85 6.48 -26.27
CA ARG A 15 -2.14 6.00 -24.89
C ARG A 15 -1.41 4.70 -24.55
N ALA A 16 -1.14 3.84 -25.54
CA ALA A 16 -0.34 2.63 -25.35
C ALA A 16 1.14 2.97 -25.08
N SER A 17 1.69 3.95 -25.80
CA SER A 17 3.07 4.44 -25.60
C SER A 17 3.29 5.10 -24.23
N GLU A 18 2.29 5.82 -23.71
CA GLU A 18 2.36 6.40 -22.36
C GLU A 18 2.27 5.33 -21.26
N ARG A 19 1.50 4.25 -21.50
CA ARG A 19 1.39 3.10 -20.58
C ARG A 19 2.70 2.31 -20.48
N ASP A 20 3.36 2.04 -21.60
CA ASP A 20 4.66 1.35 -21.59
C ASP A 20 5.76 2.23 -20.98
N SER A 21 5.74 3.54 -21.23
CA SER A 21 6.68 4.47 -20.61
C SER A 21 6.48 4.61 -19.10
N ALA A 22 5.22 4.56 -18.63
CA ALA A 22 4.92 4.54 -17.20
C ALA A 22 5.36 3.22 -16.56
N ALA A 23 5.11 2.07 -17.20
CA ALA A 23 5.55 0.76 -16.73
C ALA A 23 7.09 0.63 -16.68
N GLU A 24 7.81 1.17 -17.66
CA GLU A 24 9.27 1.24 -17.69
C GLU A 24 9.82 2.17 -16.59
N ALA A 25 9.19 3.33 -16.38
CA ALA A 25 9.56 4.27 -15.32
C ALA A 25 9.33 3.67 -13.92
N VAL A 26 8.24 2.91 -13.75
CA VAL A 26 7.97 2.13 -12.53
C VAL A 26 9.06 1.08 -12.30
N ARG A 27 9.40 0.29 -13.32
CA ARG A 27 10.49 -0.70 -13.24
C ARG A 27 11.82 -0.05 -12.85
N ARG A 28 12.15 1.12 -13.41
CA ARG A 28 13.39 1.86 -13.14
C ARG A 28 13.43 2.51 -11.76
N ALA A 29 12.34 3.14 -11.32
CA ALA A 29 12.29 3.83 -10.03
C ALA A 29 12.21 2.84 -8.86
N VAL A 30 11.53 1.69 -9.03
CA VAL A 30 11.61 0.58 -8.06
C VAL A 30 13.00 -0.04 -8.02
N ALA A 31 13.74 -0.06 -9.14
CA ALA A 31 15.15 -0.44 -9.15
C ALA A 31 16.07 0.59 -8.49
N ASP A 32 15.67 1.87 -8.35
CA ASP A 32 16.48 2.93 -7.73
C ASP A 32 16.21 3.09 -6.22
N THR A 33 15.02 2.70 -5.73
CA THR A 33 14.78 2.42 -4.30
C THR A 33 15.68 1.28 -3.76
N SER A 34 16.44 0.62 -4.64
CA SER A 34 17.47 -0.38 -4.30
C SER A 34 18.75 0.20 -3.68
N LYS A 35 18.89 1.54 -3.56
CA LYS A 35 20.09 2.16 -2.96
C LYS A 35 20.01 2.55 -1.49
N HIS A 36 18.91 2.28 -0.79
CA HIS A 36 18.90 2.39 0.67
C HIS A 36 19.36 1.07 1.28
N GLU A 37 20.67 0.89 1.22
CA GLU A 37 21.44 -0.07 2.00
C GLU A 37 21.18 0.20 3.49
N VAL A 38 20.77 -0.83 4.24
CA VAL A 38 20.76 -0.77 5.70
C VAL A 38 22.23 -0.83 6.12
N PRO A 39 22.82 0.23 6.72
CA PRO A 39 24.22 0.17 7.09
C PRO A 39 24.41 -0.88 8.18
N ALA A 40 25.39 -1.76 7.96
CA ALA A 40 25.85 -2.72 8.94
C ALA A 40 26.30 -2.01 10.21
N ALA A 41 25.94 -2.58 11.36
CA ALA A 41 26.38 -2.13 12.67
C ALA A 41 27.91 -2.07 12.74
N GLY A 42 28.44 -0.87 13.04
CA GLY A 42 29.86 -0.61 13.18
C GLY A 42 30.12 0.61 14.07
N ASP A 43 30.55 0.29 15.29
CA ASP A 43 31.21 1.06 16.36
C ASP A 43 30.66 2.39 16.91
N ALA A 44 30.70 2.41 18.24
CA ALA A 44 30.21 3.43 19.15
C ALA A 44 30.93 4.78 19.02
N ALA A 45 30.16 5.86 18.93
CA ALA A 45 30.59 7.19 19.38
C ALA A 45 29.38 8.09 19.70
N THR A 46 29.17 8.31 21.00
CA THR A 46 28.49 9.44 21.66
C THR A 46 27.07 9.81 21.21
N LEU A 47 26.08 9.21 21.86
CA LEU A 47 24.71 9.70 21.90
C LEU A 47 24.65 11.09 22.60
N PRO A 48 23.94 12.09 22.04
CA PRO A 48 23.61 13.31 22.76
C PRO A 48 22.63 13.00 23.91
N ALA A 49 22.74 13.77 25.00
CA ALA A 49 22.01 13.54 26.25
C ALA A 49 20.48 13.38 26.05
N PRO A 50 19.83 12.46 26.79
CA PRO A 50 18.41 12.21 26.65
C PRO A 50 17.59 13.45 27.04
N HIS A 51 16.69 13.85 26.14
CA HIS A 51 15.64 14.81 26.43
C HIS A 51 14.51 14.10 27.19
N GLU A 52 13.86 14.85 28.07
CA GLU A 52 12.78 14.37 28.93
C GLU A 52 11.59 13.87 28.07
N PRO A 53 11.09 12.64 28.29
CA PRO A 53 10.02 12.08 27.48
C PRO A 53 8.68 12.80 27.76
N LEU A 54 8.06 13.32 26.69
CA LEU A 54 6.78 14.04 26.68
C LEU A 54 5.53 13.16 26.95
N CYS A 55 5.71 11.86 27.21
CA CYS A 55 4.60 10.98 27.54
C CYS A 55 4.62 10.65 29.03
N ALA A 56 3.59 11.12 29.75
CA ALA A 56 3.19 10.50 31.01
C ALA A 56 3.08 8.98 30.80
N PRO A 57 3.55 8.15 31.75
CA PRO A 57 3.52 6.71 31.57
C PRO A 57 2.07 6.28 31.41
N VAL A 58 1.74 5.76 30.22
CA VAL A 58 0.60 4.87 30.07
C VAL A 58 0.83 3.78 31.10
N THR A 59 -0.04 3.67 32.10
CA THR A 59 0.05 2.62 33.12
C THR A 59 -0.22 1.30 32.41
N VAL A 60 0.84 0.71 31.87
CA VAL A 60 0.85 -0.64 31.31
C VAL A 60 0.47 -1.57 32.45
N ILE A 61 -0.46 -2.49 32.18
CA ILE A 61 -0.78 -3.62 33.04
C ILE A 61 0.46 -4.53 32.99
N ASN A 62 1.50 -4.17 33.74
CA ASN A 62 2.77 -4.87 33.77
C ASN A 62 2.58 -6.22 34.45
N SER A 63 3.04 -7.29 33.79
CA SER A 63 3.52 -8.44 34.53
C SER A 63 4.75 -7.98 35.34
N SER A 64 4.92 -8.49 36.55
CA SER A 64 6.03 -8.09 37.44
C SER A 64 7.42 -8.55 36.96
N ASP A 65 7.53 -9.08 35.74
CA ASP A 65 8.75 -9.65 35.17
C ASP A 65 9.51 -8.62 34.30
N PRO A 66 10.70 -8.17 34.73
CA PRO A 66 11.51 -7.23 33.96
C PRO A 66 11.93 -7.75 32.57
N GLU A 67 12.15 -9.05 32.41
CA GLU A 67 12.57 -9.64 31.12
C GLU A 67 11.43 -9.59 30.11
N PHE A 68 10.22 -9.93 30.54
CA PHE A 68 9.01 -9.80 29.72
C PHE A 68 8.80 -8.35 29.23
N ASN A 69 8.89 -7.38 30.15
CA ASN A 69 8.68 -5.98 29.80
C ASN A 69 9.74 -5.45 28.82
N ALA A 70 10.99 -5.89 28.95
CA ALA A 70 12.06 -5.55 28.01
C ALA A 70 11.80 -6.13 26.61
N ALA A 71 11.35 -7.40 26.54
CA ALA A 71 11.00 -8.05 25.27
C ALA A 71 9.80 -7.35 24.58
N VAL A 72 8.79 -6.92 25.35
CA VAL A 72 7.65 -6.15 24.81
C VAL A 72 8.10 -4.79 24.27
N ALA A 73 8.96 -4.07 24.99
CA ALA A 73 9.47 -2.78 24.52
C ALA A 73 10.29 -2.88 23.22
N ASP A 74 11.10 -3.94 23.09
CA ASP A 74 11.84 -4.20 21.85
C ASP A 74 10.91 -4.52 20.66
N LEU A 75 9.84 -5.29 20.92
CA LEU A 75 8.80 -5.57 19.94
C LEU A 75 8.08 -4.27 19.51
N GLU A 76 7.70 -3.41 20.46
CA GLU A 76 7.08 -2.11 20.16
C GLU A 76 7.97 -1.25 19.25
N HIS A 77 9.26 -1.15 19.57
CA HIS A 77 10.21 -0.39 18.76
C HIS A 77 10.34 -0.97 17.34
N THR A 78 10.44 -2.29 17.23
CA THR A 78 10.49 -2.99 15.94
C THR A 78 9.23 -2.75 15.11
N LEU A 79 8.04 -2.80 15.72
CA LEU A 79 6.77 -2.52 15.05
C LEU A 79 6.69 -1.08 14.56
N ILE A 80 7.14 -0.10 15.36
CA ILE A 80 7.18 1.32 14.94
C ILE A 80 8.05 1.46 13.68
N GLY A 81 9.24 0.86 13.67
CA GLY A 81 10.13 0.85 12.50
C GLY A 81 9.48 0.20 11.28
N LEU A 82 8.83 -0.96 11.48
CA LEU A 82 8.10 -1.67 10.43
C LEU A 82 6.98 -0.81 9.83
N PHE A 83 6.14 -0.18 10.66
CA PHE A 83 5.06 0.68 10.19
C PHE A 83 5.58 1.91 9.44
N ALA A 84 6.67 2.52 9.90
CA ALA A 84 7.32 3.63 9.18
C ALA A 84 7.82 3.19 7.79
N ARG A 85 8.43 2.00 7.69
CA ARG A 85 8.87 1.42 6.42
C ARG A 85 7.71 1.11 5.49
N VAL A 86 6.63 0.52 6.01
CA VAL A 86 5.40 0.24 5.25
C VAL A 86 4.80 1.54 4.71
N ARG A 87 4.67 2.58 5.55
CA ARG A 87 4.14 3.89 5.12
C ARG A 87 4.96 4.52 4.01
N THR A 88 6.29 4.42 4.10
CA THR A 88 7.21 4.93 3.06
C THR A 88 7.01 4.18 1.75
N THR A 89 6.94 2.84 1.81
CA THR A 89 6.69 1.99 0.64
C THR A 89 5.35 2.31 -0.01
N ILE A 90 4.29 2.52 0.78
CA ILE A 90 2.96 2.89 0.26
C ILE A 90 3.03 4.23 -0.47
N ARG A 91 3.74 5.22 0.08
CA ARG A 91 3.92 6.53 -0.56
C ARG A 91 4.66 6.41 -1.88
N GLU A 92 5.77 5.68 -1.91
CA GLU A 92 6.54 5.43 -3.13
C GLU A 92 5.67 4.75 -4.19
N ARG A 93 4.93 3.69 -3.82
CA ARG A 93 4.04 2.99 -4.75
C ARG A 93 2.89 3.85 -5.26
N ALA A 94 2.37 4.76 -4.44
CA ALA A 94 1.36 5.71 -4.89
C ALA A 94 1.93 6.61 -5.99
N GLU A 95 3.11 7.19 -5.77
CA GLU A 95 3.78 8.06 -6.74
C GLU A 95 4.14 7.32 -8.04
N LEU A 96 4.58 6.06 -7.93
CA LEU A 96 4.88 5.19 -9.06
C LEU A 96 3.63 4.83 -9.88
N LEU A 97 2.50 4.56 -9.21
CA LEU A 97 1.26 4.22 -9.91
C LEU A 97 0.74 5.43 -10.69
N ARG A 98 0.63 6.59 -10.03
CA ARG A 98 0.21 7.86 -10.62
C ARG A 98 0.90 9.01 -9.88
N PRO A 99 1.63 9.90 -10.57
CA PRO A 99 2.23 11.06 -9.94
C PRO A 99 1.20 11.92 -9.21
N GLY A 100 1.48 12.29 -7.96
CA GLY A 100 0.57 13.07 -7.12
C GLY A 100 -0.57 12.27 -6.46
N LEU A 101 -0.61 10.94 -6.65
CA LEU A 101 -1.59 10.09 -5.98
C LEU A 101 -1.32 10.04 -4.48
N GLN A 102 -2.35 10.29 -3.67
CA GLN A 102 -2.20 10.23 -2.22
C GLN A 102 -1.99 8.79 -1.74
N PRO A 103 -1.14 8.56 -0.72
CA PRO A 103 -0.95 7.24 -0.11
C PRO A 103 -2.26 6.59 0.36
N GLY A 104 -3.20 7.40 0.87
CA GLY A 104 -4.53 6.94 1.26
C GLY A 104 -5.38 6.48 0.08
N ALA A 105 -5.26 7.14 -1.08
CA ALA A 105 -5.99 6.77 -2.30
C ALA A 105 -5.45 5.45 -2.85
N TYR A 106 -4.12 5.27 -2.84
CA TYR A 106 -3.49 4.00 -3.19
C TYR A 106 -3.96 2.85 -2.27
N LYS A 107 -4.03 3.08 -0.94
CA LYS A 107 -4.58 2.10 0.01
C LYS A 107 -6.04 1.76 -0.32
N ALA A 108 -6.88 2.79 -0.56
CA ALA A 108 -8.28 2.62 -0.90
C ALA A 108 -8.48 1.80 -2.18
N LEU A 109 -7.68 2.06 -3.22
CA LEU A 109 -7.69 1.27 -4.45
C LEU A 109 -7.30 -0.19 -4.20
N GLY A 110 -6.27 -0.43 -3.38
CA GLY A 110 -5.90 -1.79 -2.96
C GLY A 110 -7.02 -2.53 -2.24
N THR A 111 -7.78 -1.84 -1.38
CA THR A 111 -8.95 -2.40 -0.70
C THR A 111 -10.08 -2.75 -1.68
N ILE A 112 -10.38 -1.86 -2.63
CA ILE A 112 -11.37 -2.11 -3.68
C ILE A 112 -10.97 -3.34 -4.48
N ILE A 113 -9.73 -3.43 -4.97
CA ILE A 113 -9.26 -4.59 -5.76
C ILE A 113 -9.40 -5.91 -4.98
N SER A 114 -9.08 -5.92 -3.68
CA SER A 114 -9.16 -7.13 -2.86
C SER A 114 -10.59 -7.60 -2.60
N HIS A 115 -11.57 -6.70 -2.57
CA HIS A 115 -12.97 -7.03 -2.29
C HIS A 115 -13.87 -6.99 -3.54
N GLY A 116 -13.33 -6.56 -4.69
CA GLY A 116 -14.07 -6.37 -5.93
C GLY A 116 -14.85 -5.06 -5.97
N SER A 117 -16.17 -5.15 -6.07
CA SER A 117 -17.05 -3.98 -6.10
C SER A 117 -17.46 -3.61 -4.68
N LEU A 118 -17.19 -2.38 -4.25
CA LEU A 118 -17.51 -1.87 -2.92
C LEU A 118 -18.33 -0.59 -2.97
N GLN A 119 -19.21 -0.40 -2.00
CA GLN A 119 -19.86 0.89 -1.76
C GLN A 119 -18.92 1.86 -1.03
N ALA A 120 -19.15 3.16 -1.19
CA ALA A 120 -18.37 4.18 -0.49
C ALA A 120 -18.43 4.07 1.05
N GLY A 121 -19.56 3.58 1.60
CA GLY A 121 -19.73 3.33 3.03
C GLY A 121 -18.86 2.18 3.53
N GLU A 122 -18.93 1.04 2.84
CA GLU A 122 -18.11 -0.15 3.13
C GLU A 122 -16.61 0.16 3.03
N LEU A 123 -16.23 0.93 2.01
CA LEU A 123 -14.84 1.39 1.88
C LEU A 123 -14.39 2.26 3.06
N ALA A 124 -15.26 3.12 3.60
CA ALA A 124 -14.93 3.95 4.75
C ALA A 124 -14.70 3.10 6.02
N GLU A 125 -15.55 2.09 6.22
CA GLU A 125 -15.43 1.13 7.33
C GLU A 125 -14.14 0.31 7.23
N LEU A 126 -13.86 -0.27 6.07
CA LEU A 126 -12.63 -1.05 5.82
C LEU A 126 -11.35 -0.22 5.95
N LEU A 127 -11.41 1.08 5.66
CA LEU A 127 -10.28 1.98 5.82
C LEU A 127 -10.15 2.55 7.24
N GLY A 128 -11.14 2.35 8.12
CA GLY A 128 -11.23 3.01 9.41
C GLY A 128 -11.24 4.55 9.29
N SER A 129 -11.84 5.07 8.22
CA SER A 129 -11.79 6.49 7.84
C SER A 129 -13.18 7.12 7.83
N ASP A 130 -13.25 8.42 8.06
CA ASP A 130 -14.52 9.14 8.02
C ASP A 130 -15.03 9.34 6.58
N ARG A 131 -16.32 9.68 6.44
CA ARG A 131 -16.99 9.89 5.14
C ARG A 131 -16.33 11.01 4.31
N SER A 132 -15.86 12.08 4.95
CA SER A 132 -15.25 13.21 4.25
C SER A 132 -13.89 12.84 3.65
N THR A 133 -13.10 12.07 4.40
CA THR A 133 -11.81 11.54 3.95
C THR A 133 -12.01 10.54 2.83
N THR A 134 -12.90 9.57 3.03
CA THR A 134 -13.19 8.55 2.01
C THR A 134 -13.69 9.18 0.72
N SER A 135 -14.58 10.19 0.79
CA SER A 135 -15.05 10.91 -0.41
C SER A 135 -13.93 11.63 -1.17
N ARG A 136 -12.95 12.22 -0.46
CA ARG A 136 -11.77 12.83 -1.09
C ARG A 136 -10.91 11.80 -1.80
N LEU A 137 -10.66 10.64 -1.18
CA LEU A 137 -9.89 9.56 -1.77
C LEU A 137 -10.58 8.99 -3.03
N ILE A 138 -11.89 8.75 -2.97
CA ILE A 138 -12.67 8.28 -4.12
C ILE A 138 -12.63 9.31 -5.26
N ARG A 139 -12.75 10.60 -4.96
CA ARG A 139 -12.67 11.65 -5.99
C ARG A 139 -11.33 11.58 -6.72
N GLN A 140 -10.24 11.54 -5.96
CA GLN A 140 -8.90 11.46 -6.52
C GLN A 140 -8.70 10.19 -7.36
N LEU A 141 -9.22 9.04 -6.91
CA LEU A 141 -9.15 7.80 -7.68
C LEU A 141 -9.92 7.86 -9.01
N VAL A 142 -11.05 8.57 -9.06
CA VAL A 142 -11.78 8.82 -10.31
C VAL A 142 -11.01 9.78 -11.21
N GLU A 143 -10.44 10.86 -10.67
CA GLU A 143 -9.66 11.84 -11.42
C GLU A 143 -8.43 11.22 -12.11
N HIS A 144 -7.87 10.15 -11.55
CA HIS A 144 -6.75 9.41 -12.12
C HIS A 144 -7.17 8.21 -13.01
N ASP A 145 -8.47 8.06 -13.31
CA ASP A 145 -9.05 6.94 -14.07
C ASP A 145 -8.73 5.55 -13.48
N LEU A 146 -8.55 5.48 -12.16
CA LEU A 146 -8.21 4.24 -11.46
C LEU A 146 -9.45 3.45 -11.01
N ILE A 147 -10.58 4.12 -10.83
CA ILE A 147 -11.85 3.49 -10.49
C ILE A 147 -12.99 4.06 -11.34
N VAL A 148 -14.04 3.26 -11.49
CA VAL A 148 -15.31 3.65 -12.08
C VAL A 148 -16.40 3.64 -11.02
N ARG A 149 -17.39 4.54 -11.19
CA ARG A 149 -18.60 4.61 -10.37
C ARG A 149 -19.76 4.09 -11.19
N THR A 150 -20.41 3.05 -10.69
CA THR A 150 -21.56 2.43 -11.36
C THR A 150 -22.75 2.49 -10.40
N PRO A 151 -23.94 2.94 -10.83
CA PRO A 151 -25.16 2.79 -10.04
C PRO A 151 -25.41 1.31 -9.74
N ASP A 152 -25.85 1.01 -8.53
CA ASP A 152 -26.22 -0.35 -8.18
C ASP A 152 -27.46 -0.79 -8.98
N VAL A 153 -27.49 -2.07 -9.38
CA VAL A 153 -28.54 -2.65 -10.22
C VAL A 153 -29.86 -2.80 -9.46
N HIS A 154 -29.79 -2.91 -8.12
CA HIS A 154 -30.93 -3.08 -7.24
C HIS A 154 -31.40 -1.75 -6.63
N ASP A 155 -30.49 -0.80 -6.40
CA ASP A 155 -30.82 0.56 -5.95
C ASP A 155 -29.94 1.63 -6.62
N GLY A 156 -30.49 2.38 -7.58
CA GLY A 156 -29.77 3.45 -8.27
C GLY A 156 -29.30 4.62 -7.37
N ARG A 157 -29.70 4.65 -6.09
CA ARG A 157 -29.16 5.61 -5.09
C ARG A 157 -27.82 5.15 -4.52
N VAL A 158 -27.51 3.87 -4.62
CA VAL A 158 -26.25 3.27 -4.20
C VAL A 158 -25.26 3.35 -5.35
N ILE A 159 -24.03 3.76 -5.04
CA ILE A 159 -22.93 3.86 -6.01
C ILE A 159 -21.87 2.84 -5.65
N ASN A 160 -21.65 1.92 -6.57
CA ASN A 160 -20.61 0.91 -6.50
C ASN A 160 -19.31 1.44 -7.12
N LEU A 161 -18.21 1.12 -6.47
CA LEU A 161 -16.86 1.49 -6.85
C LEU A 161 -16.15 0.22 -7.34
N SER A 162 -15.61 0.26 -8.55
CA SER A 162 -14.83 -0.84 -9.11
C SER A 162 -13.52 -0.32 -9.69
N ALA A 163 -12.44 -1.05 -9.52
CA ALA A 163 -11.15 -0.71 -10.13
C ALA A 163 -11.20 -0.93 -11.64
N THR A 164 -10.49 -0.10 -12.40
CA THR A 164 -10.31 -0.31 -13.85
C THR A 164 -9.28 -1.42 -14.10
N ASP A 165 -9.35 -2.08 -15.25
CA ASP A 165 -8.37 -3.11 -15.63
C ASP A 165 -6.93 -2.56 -15.62
N ALA A 166 -6.76 -1.29 -16.03
CA ALA A 166 -5.48 -0.60 -16.00
C ALA A 166 -4.97 -0.39 -14.55
N ALA A 167 -5.86 -0.09 -13.61
CA ALA A 167 -5.49 0.05 -12.20
C ALA A 167 -5.12 -1.29 -11.57
N ILE A 168 -5.84 -2.36 -11.92
CA ILE A 168 -5.55 -3.73 -11.47
C ILE A 168 -4.17 -4.16 -11.96
N ALA A 169 -3.91 -4.01 -13.27
CA ALA A 169 -2.61 -4.36 -13.86
C ALA A 169 -1.46 -3.57 -13.22
N GLY A 170 -1.60 -2.25 -13.07
CA GLY A 170 -0.57 -1.41 -12.46
C GLY A 170 -0.27 -1.78 -11.00
N ILE A 171 -1.30 -2.10 -10.20
CA ILE A 171 -1.09 -2.58 -8.83
C ILE A 171 -0.45 -3.97 -8.79
N GLN A 172 -0.81 -4.87 -9.69
CA GLN A 172 -0.21 -6.20 -9.77
C GLN A 172 1.28 -6.12 -10.08
N GLU A 173 1.68 -5.29 -11.05
CA GLU A 173 3.10 -5.06 -11.38
C GLU A 173 3.89 -4.53 -10.17
N LEU A 174 3.35 -3.52 -9.47
CA LEU A 174 3.97 -2.96 -8.27
C LEU A 174 4.05 -3.97 -7.12
N ARG A 175 3.03 -4.81 -6.97
CA ARG A 175 3.00 -5.88 -5.94
C ARG A 175 4.00 -6.97 -6.27
N GLU A 176 4.16 -7.37 -7.54
CA GLU A 176 5.09 -8.41 -7.96
C GLU A 176 6.54 -8.02 -7.66
N ALA A 177 6.92 -6.79 -8.02
CA ALA A 177 8.24 -6.25 -7.71
C ALA A 177 8.50 -6.20 -6.19
N GLY A 178 7.48 -5.89 -5.40
CA GLY A 178 7.55 -5.92 -3.94
C GLY A 178 7.62 -7.32 -3.34
N ARG A 179 6.91 -8.29 -3.92
CA ARG A 179 6.89 -9.68 -3.46
C ARG A 179 8.25 -10.32 -3.62
N SER A 180 8.92 -10.05 -4.73
CA SER A 180 10.32 -10.47 -4.96
C SER A 180 11.22 -10.02 -3.80
N ARG A 181 11.11 -8.77 -3.34
CA ARG A 181 11.91 -8.31 -2.17
C ARG A 181 11.60 -9.05 -0.88
N LEU A 182 10.33 -9.38 -0.62
CA LEU A 182 9.95 -10.13 0.57
C LEU A 182 10.50 -11.56 0.53
N TYR A 183 10.39 -12.22 -0.63
CA TYR A 183 11.01 -13.52 -0.87
C TYR A 183 12.53 -13.46 -0.65
N GLU A 184 13.18 -12.42 -1.14
CA GLU A 184 14.63 -12.28 -1.05
C GLU A 184 15.09 -12.08 0.39
N ASN A 185 14.32 -11.31 1.18
CA ASN A 185 14.58 -11.14 2.61
C ASN A 185 14.33 -12.42 3.42
N MET A 186 13.44 -13.29 2.94
CA MET A 186 13.08 -14.55 3.58
C MET A 186 13.81 -15.77 2.99
N ARG A 187 14.70 -15.57 2.01
CA ARG A 187 15.30 -16.66 1.23
C ARG A 187 16.13 -17.63 2.09
N ASP A 188 16.72 -17.10 3.16
CA ASP A 188 17.61 -17.81 4.08
C ASP A 188 16.86 -18.26 5.35
N TRP A 189 15.53 -18.02 5.43
CA TRP A 189 14.70 -18.43 6.56
C TRP A 189 14.16 -19.85 6.35
N GLU A 190 14.03 -20.61 7.44
CA GLU A 190 13.31 -21.87 7.39
C GLU A 190 11.80 -21.65 7.21
N THR A 191 11.14 -22.59 6.54
CA THR A 191 9.68 -22.50 6.31
C THR A 191 8.89 -22.47 7.62
N GLU A 192 9.38 -23.15 8.67
CA GLU A 192 8.75 -23.13 9.98
C GLU A 192 8.78 -21.74 10.63
N ASP A 193 9.90 -21.03 10.53
CA ASP A 193 10.04 -19.67 11.07
C ASP A 193 9.12 -18.67 10.36
N ILE A 194 9.00 -18.79 9.02
CA ILE A 194 8.06 -17.98 8.24
C ILE A 194 6.61 -18.25 8.68
N ALA A 195 6.25 -19.53 8.88
CA ALA A 195 4.91 -19.90 9.35
C ALA A 195 4.64 -19.40 10.78
N ARG A 196 5.64 -19.50 11.67
CA ARG A 196 5.57 -19.03 13.06
C ARG A 196 5.40 -17.52 13.13
N LEU A 197 6.21 -16.76 12.40
CA LEU A 197 6.08 -15.31 12.30
C LEU A 197 4.69 -14.92 11.78
N SER A 198 4.22 -15.59 10.73
CA SER A 198 2.89 -15.34 10.16
C SER A 198 1.77 -15.60 11.17
N HIS A 199 1.88 -16.63 12.01
CA HIS A 199 0.93 -16.91 13.08
C HIS A 199 0.97 -15.84 14.18
N MET A 200 2.17 -15.50 14.67
CA MET A 200 2.34 -14.47 15.70
C MET A 200 1.80 -13.10 15.26
N LEU A 201 2.00 -12.72 14.00
CA LEU A 201 1.45 -11.47 13.46
C LEU A 201 -0.08 -11.49 13.38
N ARG A 202 -0.70 -12.63 13.04
CA ARG A 202 -2.17 -12.76 13.06
C ARG A 202 -2.72 -12.65 14.46
N GLU A 203 -2.13 -13.35 15.42
CA GLU A 203 -2.51 -13.26 16.84
C GLU A 203 -2.39 -11.82 17.37
N LEU A 204 -1.29 -11.14 17.05
CA LEU A 204 -1.04 -9.77 17.49
C LEU A 204 -2.01 -8.75 16.87
N THR A 205 -2.33 -8.89 15.58
CA THR A 205 -3.12 -7.89 14.85
C THR A 205 -4.63 -8.15 14.88
N GLY A 206 -5.06 -9.38 15.17
CA GLY A 206 -6.45 -9.80 15.07
C GLY A 206 -7.01 -9.76 13.63
N LEU A 207 -6.15 -9.59 12.62
CA LEU A 207 -6.53 -9.55 11.21
C LEU A 207 -6.58 -10.99 10.68
N VAL A 208 -7.78 -11.42 10.25
CA VAL A 208 -8.04 -12.69 9.55
C VAL A 208 -8.14 -12.44 8.05
#